data_AF-A0A6M0SPZ6-F1
#
_entry.id   AF-A0A6M0SPZ6-F1
#
_cell.length_a   1.000
_cell.length_b   1.000
_cell.length_c   1.000
_cell.angle_alpha   90.00
_cell.angle_beta   90.00
_cell.angle_gamma   90.00
#
_symmetry.space_group_name_H-M   'P 1'
#
loop_
_entity.id
_entity.type
_entity.pdbx_description
1 polymer ?
#
loop_
_entity_poly.entity_id
_entity_poly.type
_entity_poly.pdbx_seq_one_letter_code
_entity_poly.pdbx_strand_id
1 'polypeptide(L)'
;MEDSREIIIDFDKSALFVPFHISLMENEKYNTNEKMVYMALKSFCINATACYPNQAKIMKRAGIKSNKTLTTILNSLEEKGVILVVPEFDNNNRRKSNTYYLAKYNTDIGDFVNDSLDVVRNKKVVADAQAEHLKQGIRKKA
;
A
#
# COMPACT_ATOMS: atom_id res chain seq x y z
N MET A 1 29.56 14.07 34.54
CA MET A 1 29.97 12.93 33.69
C MET A 1 28.65 12.34 33.21
N GLU A 2 28.19 12.79 32.04
CA GLU A 2 26.92 12.36 31.45
C GLU A 2 27.08 10.92 30.97
N ASP A 3 26.25 10.03 31.49
CA ASP A 3 26.23 8.62 31.19
C ASP A 3 25.60 8.42 29.81
N SER A 4 26.42 8.55 28.76
CA SER A 4 26.08 8.26 27.36
C SER A 4 26.15 6.76 27.07
N ARG A 5 25.37 5.98 27.82
CA ARG A 5 25.04 4.62 27.39
C ARG A 5 24.21 4.70 26.11
N GLU A 6 24.83 4.40 24.98
CA GLU A 6 24.10 4.07 23.75
C GLU A 6 23.15 2.92 24.08
N ILE A 7 21.85 3.23 24.19
CA ILE A 7 20.82 2.21 24.25
C ILE A 7 20.73 1.62 22.85
N ILE A 8 21.47 0.52 22.62
CA ILE A 8 21.31 -0.30 21.43
C ILE A 8 19.98 -1.04 21.60
N ILE A 9 18.90 -0.48 21.06
CA ILE A 9 17.62 -1.17 20.96
C ILE A 9 17.72 -2.12 19.78
N ASP A 10 18.02 -3.39 20.05
CA ASP A 10 17.89 -4.46 19.07
C ASP A 10 16.40 -4.74 18.86
N PHE A 11 15.76 -4.00 17.95
CA PHE A 11 14.38 -4.28 17.56
C PHE A 11 14.35 -5.57 16.74
N ASP A 12 14.15 -6.70 17.41
CA ASP A 12 13.74 -7.93 16.74
C ASP A 12 12.53 -7.61 15.86
N LYS A 13 12.62 -7.91 14.57
CA LYS A 13 11.50 -7.73 13.63
C LYS A 13 10.23 -8.45 14.09
N SER A 14 10.37 -9.50 14.89
CA SER A 14 9.25 -10.22 15.50
C SER A 14 8.47 -9.36 16.52
N ALA A 15 9.09 -8.33 17.09
CA ALA A 15 8.50 -7.41 18.07
C ALA A 15 7.88 -6.15 17.45
N LEU A 16 7.98 -5.98 16.12
CA LEU A 16 7.39 -4.83 15.44
C LEU A 16 5.86 -4.93 15.41
N PHE A 17 5.19 -3.84 15.77
CA PHE A 17 3.74 -3.72 15.72
C PHE A 17 3.32 -2.61 14.75
N VAL A 18 2.10 -2.73 14.23
CA VAL A 18 1.47 -1.69 13.43
C VAL A 18 0.39 -1.02 14.26
N PRO A 19 0.50 0.28 14.56
CA PRO A 19 -0.53 0.97 15.32
C PRO A 19 -1.84 1.04 14.50
N PHE A 20 -2.93 0.61 15.13
CA PHE A 20 -4.29 0.71 14.63
C PHE A 20 -5.05 1.76 15.45
N HIS A 21 -5.32 2.91 14.86
CA HIS A 21 -5.99 4.00 15.55
C HIS A 21 -7.47 3.67 15.76
N ILE A 22 -8.00 3.96 16.96
CA ILE A 22 -9.42 3.75 17.29
C ILE A 22 -10.31 4.52 16.31
N SER A 23 -9.94 5.75 15.97
CA SER A 23 -10.65 6.55 14.96
C SER A 23 -10.71 5.87 13.59
N LEU A 24 -9.69 5.10 13.18
CA LEU A 24 -9.74 4.30 11.95
C LEU A 24 -10.61 3.05 12.12
N MET A 25 -10.57 2.44 13.31
CA MET A 25 -11.41 1.28 13.64
C MET A 25 -12.90 1.61 13.57
N GLU A 26 -13.29 2.78 14.08
CA GLU A 26 -14.67 3.26 14.13
C GLU A 26 -15.13 3.94 12.83
N ASN A 27 -14.21 4.35 11.96
CA ASN A 27 -14.56 5.03 10.71
C ASN A 27 -15.36 4.10 9.77
N GLU A 28 -16.64 4.40 9.57
CA GLU A 28 -17.60 3.63 8.77
C GLU A 28 -17.37 3.75 7.25
N LYS A 29 -16.59 4.74 6.80
CA LYS A 29 -16.18 4.89 5.38
C LYS A 29 -15.42 3.66 4.87
N TYR A 30 -14.79 2.92 5.79
CA TYR A 30 -13.96 1.76 5.48
C TYR A 30 -14.57 0.47 6.07
N ASN A 31 -14.72 -0.55 5.24
CA ASN A 31 -15.16 -1.86 5.71
C ASN A 31 -13.99 -2.64 6.38
N THR A 32 -14.33 -3.73 7.06
CA THR A 32 -13.35 -4.55 7.77
C THR A 32 -12.22 -5.05 6.87
N ASN A 33 -12.54 -5.51 5.65
CA ASN A 33 -11.52 -6.03 4.73
C ASN A 33 -10.59 -4.93 4.21
N GLU A 34 -11.12 -3.73 3.95
CA GLU A 34 -10.34 -2.54 3.60
C GLU A 34 -9.36 -2.17 4.71
N LYS A 35 -9.84 -2.11 5.95
CA LYS A 35 -9.00 -1.87 7.14
C LYS A 35 -7.90 -2.93 7.26
N MET A 36 -8.23 -4.21 7.08
CA MET A 36 -7.25 -5.30 7.15
C MET A 36 -6.21 -5.26 6.02
N VAL A 37 -6.61 -4.94 4.79
CA VAL A 37 -5.68 -4.79 3.66
C VAL A 37 -4.76 -3.58 3.87
N TYR A 38 -5.30 -2.44 4.34
CA TYR A 38 -4.49 -1.28 4.70
C TYR A 38 -3.46 -1.64 5.80
N MET A 39 -3.89 -2.31 6.87
CA MET A 39 -3.00 -2.73 7.96
C MET A 39 -1.93 -3.72 7.49
N ALA A 40 -2.29 -4.64 6.60
CA ALA A 40 -1.33 -5.53 5.97
C ALA A 40 -0.29 -4.75 5.16
N LEU A 41 -0.68 -3.77 4.35
CA LEU A 41 0.25 -2.91 3.61
C LEU A 41 1.14 -2.10 4.56
N LYS A 42 0.56 -1.46 5.57
CA LYS A 42 1.29 -0.67 6.59
C LYS A 42 2.37 -1.51 7.29
N SER A 43 2.12 -2.80 7.52
CA SER A 43 3.12 -3.72 8.09
C SER A 43 4.35 -3.97 7.20
N PHE A 44 4.25 -3.78 5.88
CA PHE A 44 5.39 -3.84 4.96
C PHE A 44 6.09 -2.49 4.80
N CYS A 45 5.44 -1.42 5.23
CA CYS A 45 5.81 -0.02 5.06
C CYS A 45 6.23 0.63 6.41
N ILE A 46 6.61 -0.13 7.45
CA ILE A 46 6.79 0.41 8.84
C ILE A 46 7.70 1.64 8.89
N ASN A 47 8.78 1.67 8.11
CA ASN A 47 9.75 2.78 8.06
C ASN A 47 9.77 3.49 6.69
N ALA A 48 8.70 3.36 5.89
CA ALA A 48 8.67 3.88 4.53
C ALA A 48 7.26 4.33 4.11
N THR A 49 7.19 5.26 3.16
CA THR A 49 5.92 5.68 2.55
C THR A 49 5.43 4.74 1.45
N ALA A 50 6.29 3.79 1.06
CA ALA A 50 6.03 2.83 -0.02
C ALA A 50 6.52 1.43 0.33
N CYS A 51 5.83 0.42 -0.19
CA CYS A 51 6.20 -0.98 -0.06
C CYS A 51 5.80 -1.78 -1.31
N TYR A 52 6.48 -2.91 -1.52
CA TYR A 52 6.36 -3.72 -2.74
C TYR A 52 6.07 -5.22 -2.44
N PRO A 53 5.12 -5.54 -1.55
CA PRO A 53 4.72 -6.93 -1.35
C PRO A 53 4.05 -7.50 -2.61
N ASN A 54 4.25 -8.79 -2.87
CA ASN A 54 3.44 -9.50 -3.86
C ASN A 54 2.01 -9.70 -3.33
N GLN A 55 1.04 -9.92 -4.23
CA GLN A 55 -0.37 -10.06 -3.84
C GLN A 55 -0.60 -11.23 -2.87
N ALA A 56 0.10 -12.35 -3.03
CA ALA A 56 0.01 -13.49 -2.13
C ALA A 56 0.40 -13.15 -0.68
N LYS A 57 1.42 -12.31 -0.47
CA LYS A 57 1.83 -11.81 0.86
C LYS A 57 0.79 -10.89 1.46
N ILE A 58 0.18 -10.00 0.67
CA ILE A 58 -0.90 -9.13 1.13
C ILE A 58 -2.09 -9.99 1.55
N MET A 59 -2.51 -10.93 0.70
CA MET A 59 -3.62 -11.85 0.95
C MET A 59 -3.42 -12.64 2.24
N LYS A 60 -2.24 -13.26 2.41
CA LYS A 60 -1.91 -14.05 3.60
C LYS A 60 -2.03 -13.21 4.88
N ARG A 61 -1.52 -11.97 4.87
CA ARG A 61 -1.51 -11.11 6.06
C ARG A 61 -2.86 -10.46 6.35
N ALA A 62 -3.62 -10.12 5.32
CA ALA A 62 -4.95 -9.53 5.45
C ALA A 62 -6.08 -10.57 5.63
N GLY A 63 -5.78 -11.87 5.51
CA GLY A 63 -6.79 -12.94 5.58
C GLY A 63 -7.68 -13.04 4.34
N ILE A 64 -7.25 -12.50 3.20
CA ILE A 64 -8.01 -12.51 1.94
C ILE A 64 -7.75 -13.81 1.17
N LYS A 65 -8.82 -14.50 0.75
CA LYS A 65 -8.72 -15.82 0.10
C LYS A 65 -8.70 -15.78 -1.43
N SER A 66 -9.11 -14.66 -2.04
CA SER A 66 -9.25 -14.54 -3.49
C SER A 66 -8.49 -13.33 -4.04
N ASN A 67 -7.77 -13.53 -5.14
CA ASN A 67 -7.12 -12.44 -5.89
C ASN A 67 -8.15 -11.41 -6.40
N LYS A 68 -9.34 -11.87 -6.83
CA LYS A 68 -10.41 -10.97 -7.30
C LYS A 68 -10.85 -10.04 -6.18
N THR A 69 -11.07 -10.59 -4.98
CA THR A 69 -11.44 -9.82 -3.80
C THR A 69 -10.36 -8.82 -3.41
N LEU A 70 -9.08 -9.25 -3.42
CA LEU A 70 -7.97 -8.33 -3.15
C LEU A 70 -7.96 -7.17 -4.16
N THR A 71 -8.09 -7.46 -5.46
CA THR A 71 -8.12 -6.42 -6.51
C THR A 71 -9.27 -5.43 -6.28
N THR A 72 -10.47 -5.91 -5.97
CA THR A 72 -11.61 -5.03 -5.65
C THR A 72 -11.33 -4.13 -4.43
N ILE A 73 -10.74 -4.69 -3.38
CA ILE A 73 -10.39 -3.92 -2.17
C ILE A 73 -9.31 -2.88 -2.47
N LEU A 74 -8.26 -3.25 -3.22
CA LEU A 74 -7.19 -2.32 -3.61
C LEU A 74 -7.73 -1.16 -4.44
N ASN A 75 -8.61 -1.44 -5.41
CA ASN A 75 -9.26 -0.40 -6.20
C ASN A 75 -10.12 0.53 -5.34
N SER A 76 -10.93 -0.03 -4.42
CA SER A 76 -11.75 0.77 -3.50
C SER A 76 -10.91 1.65 -2.59
N LEU A 77 -9.80 1.14 -2.04
CA LEU A 77 -8.86 1.91 -1.24
C LEU A 77 -8.19 3.03 -2.06
N GLU A 78 -7.86 2.78 -3.33
CA GLU A 78 -7.28 3.76 -4.24
C GLU A 78 -8.30 4.86 -4.60
N GLU A 79 -9.54 4.49 -4.92
CA GLU A 79 -10.66 5.42 -5.15
C GLU A 79 -10.95 6.31 -3.94
N LYS A 80 -10.84 5.75 -2.73
CA LYS A 80 -11.01 6.49 -1.46
C LYS A 80 -9.78 7.32 -1.06
N GLY A 81 -8.72 7.35 -1.87
CA GLY A 81 -7.51 8.13 -1.61
C GLY A 81 -6.65 7.61 -0.46
N VAL A 82 -6.80 6.34 -0.08
CA VAL A 82 -6.03 5.71 1.00
C VAL A 82 -4.67 5.23 0.53
N ILE A 83 -4.63 4.72 -0.71
CA ILE A 83 -3.42 4.18 -1.31
C ILE A 83 -3.27 4.65 -2.76
N LEU A 84 -2.06 4.56 -3.30
CA LEU A 84 -1.83 4.50 -4.76
C LEU A 84 -1.14 3.17 -5.10
N VAL A 85 -1.64 2.50 -6.14
CA VAL A 85 -1.09 1.25 -6.66
C VAL A 85 -0.35 1.54 -7.96
N VAL A 86 0.97 1.64 -7.89
CA VAL A 86 1.81 1.97 -9.05
C VAL A 86 2.36 0.68 -9.69
N PRO A 87 1.95 0.35 -10.93
CA PRO A 87 2.65 -0.60 -11.78
C PRO A 87 4.17 -0.42 -11.83
N GLU A 88 4.93 -1.51 -11.70
CA GLU A 88 6.36 -1.51 -11.98
C GLU A 88 6.67 -2.42 -13.17
N PHE A 89 7.57 -1.95 -14.03
CA PHE A 89 8.00 -2.64 -15.25
C PHE A 89 9.52 -2.85 -15.23
N ASP A 90 9.99 -3.91 -15.88
CA ASP A 90 11.41 -4.13 -16.09
C ASP A 90 11.95 -3.37 -17.33
N ASN A 91 13.25 -3.47 -17.58
CA ASN A 91 13.91 -2.84 -18.73
C ASN A 91 13.40 -3.36 -20.08
N ASN A 92 12.72 -4.52 -20.10
CA ASN A 92 12.12 -5.12 -21.28
C ASN A 92 10.62 -4.78 -21.40
N ASN A 93 10.15 -3.80 -20.64
CA ASN A 93 8.75 -3.35 -20.61
C ASN A 93 7.76 -4.44 -20.16
N ARG A 94 8.22 -5.43 -19.38
CA ARG A 94 7.37 -6.50 -18.83
C ARG A 94 6.89 -6.13 -17.44
N ARG A 95 5.65 -6.53 -17.11
CA ARG A 95 5.08 -6.30 -15.78
C ARG A 95 5.87 -7.07 -14.73
N LYS A 96 6.40 -6.37 -13.73
CA LYS A 96 7.22 -6.94 -12.65
C LYS A 96 6.41 -7.10 -11.36
N SER A 97 5.88 -6.01 -10.84
CA SER A 97 5.15 -5.98 -9.57
C SER A 97 4.32 -4.72 -9.44
N ASN A 98 3.75 -4.50 -8.26
CA ASN A 98 3.17 -3.22 -7.88
C ASN A 98 4.01 -2.62 -6.75
N THR A 99 4.17 -1.31 -6.76
CA THR A 99 4.56 -0.52 -5.60
C THR A 99 3.30 0.12 -5.02
N TYR A 100 3.11 -0.01 -3.72
CA TYR A 100 1.98 0.56 -2.99
C TYR A 100 2.47 1.75 -2.18
N TYR A 101 1.82 2.89 -2.32
CA TYR A 101 2.07 4.10 -1.54
C TYR A 101 0.88 4.33 -0.62
N LEU A 102 1.14 4.67 0.64
CA LEU A 102 0.10 4.87 1.65
C LEU A 102 -0.10 6.35 1.92
N ALA A 103 -1.35 6.81 1.92
CA ALA A 103 -1.66 8.15 2.39
C ALA A 103 -1.33 8.29 3.88
N LYS A 104 -0.95 9.51 4.28
CA LYS A 104 -0.81 9.87 5.69
C LYS A 104 -2.18 9.78 6.37
N TYR A 105 -2.23 9.12 7.52
CA TYR A 105 -3.42 9.11 8.36
C TYR A 105 -3.39 10.32 9.29
N ASN A 106 -4.48 11.09 9.33
CA ASN A 106 -4.63 12.22 10.25
C ASN A 106 -5.57 11.81 11.38
N THR A 107 -5.02 11.74 12.59
CA THR A 107 -5.74 11.31 13.81
C THR A 107 -6.80 12.29 14.25
N ASP A 108 -6.65 13.59 13.96
CA ASP A 108 -7.56 14.64 14.41
C ASP A 108 -8.89 14.60 13.67
N ILE A 109 -8.84 14.25 12.37
CA ILE A 109 -10.03 14.09 11.52
C ILE A 109 -10.48 12.62 11.39
N GLY A 110 -9.67 11.67 11.86
CA GLY A 110 -9.97 10.24 11.78
C GLY A 110 -9.93 9.65 10.36
N ASP A 111 -9.26 10.31 9.40
CA ASP A 111 -9.26 9.95 7.98
C ASP A 111 -7.88 10.18 7.31
N PHE A 112 -7.75 9.72 6.06
CA PHE A 112 -6.55 9.81 5.25
C PHE A 112 -6.44 11.13 4.51
N VAL A 113 -5.23 11.69 4.46
CA VAL A 113 -4.90 12.90 3.72
C VAL A 113 -4.53 12.52 2.29
N ASN A 114 -5.49 12.55 1.38
CA ASN A 114 -5.33 12.15 -0.02
C ASN A 114 -4.17 12.90 -0.73
N ASP A 115 -4.04 14.20 -0.48
CA ASP A 115 -3.02 15.06 -1.10
C ASP A 115 -1.59 14.67 -0.70
N SER A 116 -1.42 13.89 0.36
CA SER A 116 -0.11 13.32 0.72
C SER A 116 0.46 12.36 -0.34
N LEU A 117 -0.38 11.92 -1.28
CA LEU A 117 -0.02 11.05 -2.40
C LEU A 117 0.30 11.81 -3.69
N ASP A 118 0.15 13.14 -3.73
CA ASP A 118 0.30 13.95 -4.95
C ASP A 118 1.68 13.84 -5.57
N VAL A 119 2.72 13.74 -4.74
CA VAL A 119 4.11 13.56 -5.17
C VAL A 119 4.32 12.29 -6.00
N VAL A 120 3.41 11.32 -5.90
CA VAL A 120 3.47 10.02 -6.59
C VAL A 120 2.47 9.92 -7.75
N ARG A 121 1.45 10.79 -7.82
CA ARG A 121 0.41 10.72 -8.85
C ARG A 121 0.97 10.76 -10.27
N ASN A 122 1.96 11.63 -10.52
CA ASN A 122 2.59 11.70 -11.83
C ASN A 122 3.26 10.37 -12.22
N LYS A 123 3.90 9.69 -11.26
CA LYS A 123 4.48 8.36 -11.48
C LYS A 123 3.39 7.34 -11.83
N LYS A 124 2.24 7.38 -11.13
CA LYS A 124 1.08 6.51 -11.40
C LYS A 124 0.54 6.71 -12.81
N VAL A 125 0.31 7.96 -13.24
CA VAL A 125 -0.22 8.29 -14.58
C VAL A 125 0.67 7.72 -15.68
N VAL A 126 1.98 7.93 -15.59
CA VAL A 126 2.94 7.38 -16.57
C VAL A 126 2.90 5.86 -16.59
N ALA A 127 2.89 5.23 -15.41
CA ALA A 127 2.91 3.78 -15.29
C ALA A 127 1.60 3.12 -15.78
N ASP A 128 0.45 3.79 -15.60
CA ASP A 128 -0.84 3.32 -16.11
C ASP A 128 -0.94 3.44 -17.63
N ALA A 129 -0.48 4.56 -18.20
CA ALA A 129 -0.41 4.72 -19.65
C ALA A 129 0.44 3.60 -20.28
N GLN A 130 1.60 3.30 -19.68
CA GLN A 130 2.45 2.19 -20.09
C GLN A 130 1.74 0.82 -19.97
N ALA A 131 1.00 0.60 -18.88
CA ALA A 131 0.23 -0.63 -18.68
C ALA A 131 -0.85 -0.83 -19.75
N GLU A 132 -1.58 0.23 -20.10
CA GLU A 132 -2.65 0.19 -21.11
C GLU A 132 -2.10 -0.05 -22.51
N HIS A 133 -1.00 0.60 -22.89
CA HIS A 133 -0.32 0.33 -24.17
C HIS A 133 0.07 -1.14 -24.33
N LEU A 134 0.59 -1.78 -23.26
CA LEU A 134 0.95 -3.19 -23.29
C LEU A 134 -0.26 -4.12 -23.44
N LYS A 135 -1.38 -3.84 -22.75
CA LYS A 135 -2.62 -4.62 -22.88
C LYS A 135 -3.18 -4.57 -24.31
N GLN A 136 -3.15 -3.39 -24.94
CA GLN A 136 -3.61 -3.22 -26.33
C GLN A 136 -2.71 -3.95 -27.33
N GLY A 137 -1.40 -3.95 -27.11
CA GLY A 137 -0.44 -4.69 -27.94
C GLY A 137 -0.62 -6.21 -27.88
N ILE A 138 -0.99 -6.76 -26.72
CA ILE A 138 -1.31 -8.19 -26.56
C ILE A 138 -2.61 -8.54 -27.30
N ARG A 139 -3.66 -7.72 -27.15
CA ARG A 139 -4.95 -7.95 -27.83
C ARG A 139 -4.88 -7.90 -29.35
N LYS A 140 -3.94 -7.14 -29.94
CA LYS A 140 -3.72 -7.11 -31.40
C LYS A 140 -2.96 -8.32 -31.95
N LYS A 141 -2.32 -9.12 -31.08
CA LYS A 141 -1.56 -10.33 -31.45
C LYS A 141 -2.34 -11.63 -31.21
N ALA A 142 -3.55 -11.55 -30.65
CA ALA A 142 -4.41 -12.68 -30.34
C ALA A 142 -5.46 -12.89 -31.43
#